data_AF-A0A2V7DSH1-F1
#
_entry.id   AF-A0A2V7DSH1-F1
#
_cell.length_a   1.000
_cell.length_b   1.000
_cell.length_c   1.000
_cell.angle_alpha   90.00
_cell.angle_beta   90.00
_cell.angle_gamma   90.00
#
_symmetry.space_group_name_H-M   'P 1'
#
loop_
_entity.id
_entity.type
_entity.pdbx_description
1 polymer ?
#
loop_
_entity_poly.entity_id
_entity_poly.type
_entity_poly.pdbx_seq_one_letter_code
_entity_poly.pdbx_strand_id
1 'polypeptide(L)' 'MPPETDVKAVKNRVAPRLLAIDGVTGLGTPGGVLVVYLENDSPALRRDVDAALRAEGVPETRVVVTGGFKAQ' A
#
# COMPACT_ATOMS: atom_id res chain seq x y z
N MET A 1 -12.53 -10.72 -14.40
CA MET A 1 -12.16 -9.66 -13.44
C MET A 1 -11.94 -10.35 -12.10
N PRO A 2 -10.80 -10.16 -11.41
CA PRO A 2 -10.65 -10.74 -10.08
C PRO A 2 -11.75 -10.16 -9.19
N PRO A 3 -12.41 -10.98 -8.35
CA PRO A 3 -13.56 -10.53 -7.59
C PRO A 3 -13.14 -9.41 -6.63
N GLU A 4 -13.85 -8.28 -6.65
CA GLU A 4 -13.66 -7.15 -5.73
C GLU A 4 -13.65 -7.58 -4.24
N THR A 5 -14.24 -8.74 -3.95
CA THR A 5 -14.24 -9.42 -2.66
C THR A 5 -12.85 -9.76 -2.13
N ASP A 6 -11.84 -9.95 -2.99
CA ASP A 6 -10.50 -10.36 -2.56
C ASP A 6 -9.65 -9.16 -2.11
N VAL A 7 -9.83 -8.00 -2.74
CA VAL A 7 -8.93 -6.85 -2.56
C VAL A 7 -9.09 -6.18 -1.20
N LYS A 8 -10.32 -6.12 -0.65
CA LYS A 8 -10.55 -5.66 0.73
C LYS A 8 -9.95 -6.62 1.75
N ALA A 9 -10.06 -7.92 1.52
CA ALA A 9 -9.48 -8.94 2.39
C ALA A 9 -7.95 -8.86 2.37
N VAL A 10 -7.35 -8.68 1.19
CA VAL A 10 -5.93 -8.43 1.02
C VAL A 10 -5.51 -7.15 1.75
N LYS A 11 -6.21 -6.01 1.55
CA LYS A 11 -5.93 -4.76 2.27
C LYS A 11 -5.89 -5.00 3.79
N ASN A 12 -6.93 -5.62 4.35
CA ASN A 12 -7.03 -5.84 5.79
C ASN A 12 -5.90 -6.74 6.33
N ARG A 13 -5.45 -7.71 5.53
CA ARG A 13 -4.33 -8.60 5.87
C ARG A 13 -3.00 -7.86 5.89
N VAL A 14 -2.71 -7.08 4.85
CA VAL A 14 -1.41 -6.39 4.71
C VAL A 14 -1.34 -5.08 5.49
N ALA A 15 -2.47 -4.51 5.89
CA ALA A 15 -2.52 -3.19 6.52
C ALA A 15 -1.68 -3.06 7.79
N PRO A 16 -1.71 -3.99 8.76
CA PRO A 16 -0.89 -3.87 9.96
C PRO A 16 0.60 -3.80 9.66
N ARG A 17 1.06 -4.54 8.64
CA ARG A 17 2.48 -4.59 8.27
C ARG A 17 2.92 -3.37 7.46
N LEU A 18 2.10 -2.93 6.51
CA LEU A 18 2.41 -1.76 5.69
C LEU A 18 2.33 -0.46 6.50
N LEU A 19 1.35 -0.31 7.39
CA LEU A 19 1.23 0.87 8.26
C LEU A 19 2.34 0.94 9.33
N ALA A 20 3.09 -0.14 9.55
CA ALA A 20 4.26 -0.14 10.43
C ALA A 20 5.55 0.32 9.72
N ILE A 21 5.53 0.52 8.41
CA ILE A 21 6.66 1.06 7.65
C ILE A 21 6.65 2.59 7.80
N ASP A 22 7.74 3.14 8.32
CA ASP A 22 7.90 4.59 8.46
C ASP A 22 7.81 5.26 7.07
N GLY A 23 6.96 6.28 6.97
CA GLY A 23 6.63 6.95 5.72
C GLY A 23 5.46 6.38 4.92
N VAL A 24 4.83 5.28 5.34
CA VAL A 24 3.51 4.88 4.82
C VAL A 24 2.43 5.66 5.57
N THR A 25 1.63 6.44 4.84
CA THR A 25 0.57 7.30 5.42
C THR A 25 -0.81 6.68 5.37
N GLY A 26 -1.02 5.66 4.53
CA GLY A 26 -2.32 5.00 4.44
C GLY A 26 -2.44 3.96 3.33
N LEU A 27 -3.62 3.33 3.28
CA LEU A 27 -3.96 2.28 2.31
C LEU A 27 -5.38 2.45 1.77
N GLY A 28 -5.52 2.44 0.45
CA GLY A 28 -6.79 2.53 -0.28
C GLY A 28 -7.05 1.32 -1.15
N THR A 29 -8.29 1.15 -1.60
CA THR A 29 -8.64 0.17 -2.65
C THR A 29 -9.50 0.80 -3.76
N PRO A 30 -9.14 1.96 -4.33
CA PRO A 30 -9.95 2.61 -5.36
C PRO A 30 -10.01 1.73 -6.62
N GLY A 31 -11.20 1.58 -7.19
CA GLY A 31 -11.41 0.79 -8.42
C GLY A 31 -11.01 -0.68 -8.30
N GLY A 32 -11.01 -1.25 -7.09
CA GLY A 32 -10.63 -2.64 -6.87
C GLY A 32 -9.13 -2.91 -6.96
N VAL A 33 -8.27 -1.91 -6.80
CA VAL A 33 -6.81 -2.07 -6.77
C VAL A 33 -6.28 -1.59 -5.43
N LEU A 34 -5.43 -2.39 -4.78
CA LEU A 34 -4.74 -1.94 -3.56
C LEU A 34 -3.79 -0.79 -3.91
N VAL A 35 -3.92 0.30 -3.16
CA VAL A 35 -3.10 1.51 -3.28
C VAL A 35 -2.43 1.79 -1.95
N VAL A 36 -1.11 1.96 -1.98
CA VAL A 36 -0.31 2.36 -0.82
C VAL A 36 0.04 3.83 -0.96
N TYR A 37 -0.28 4.62 0.07
CA TYR A 37 0.01 6.04 0.14
C TYR A 37 1.31 6.27 0.91
N LEU A 38 2.23 6.99 0.29
CA LEU A 38 3.56 7.29 0.83
C LEU A 38 3.70 8.78 1.11
N GLU A 39 4.36 9.13 2.21
CA GLU A 39 4.68 10.51 2.57
C GLU A 39 5.66 11.16 1.59
N ASN A 40 6.54 10.37 0.96
CA ASN A 40 7.55 10.85 0.03
C ASN A 40 7.87 9.78 -1.00
N ASP A 41 8.49 10.19 -2.11
CA ASP A 41 8.91 9.28 -3.17
C ASP A 41 10.33 8.74 -2.95
N SER A 42 10.57 8.10 -1.82
CA SER A 42 11.88 7.49 -1.52
C SER A 42 12.03 6.12 -2.19
N PRO A 43 13.12 5.87 -2.93
CA PRO A 43 13.43 4.54 -3.46
C PRO A 43 13.57 3.46 -2.38
N ALA A 44 14.03 3.83 -1.18
CA ALA A 44 14.14 2.90 -0.05
C ALA A 44 12.74 2.50 0.45
N LEU A 45 11.87 3.50 0.66
CA LEU A 45 10.49 3.29 1.09
C LEU A 45 9.71 2.41 0.09
N ARG A 46 9.89 2.64 -1.22
CA ARG A 46 9.30 1.79 -2.26
C ARG A 46 9.77 0.34 -2.17
N ARG A 47 11.04 0.09 -1.86
CA ARG A 47 11.58 -1.27 -1.71
C ARG A 47 11.02 -1.96 -0.47
N ASP A 48 10.89 -1.26 0.64
CA ASP A 48 10.36 -1.82 1.88
C ASP A 48 8.88 -2.20 1.72
N VAL A 49 8.10 -1.35 1.07
CA VAL A 49 6.70 -1.61 0.73
C VAL A 49 6.58 -2.81 -0.23
N ASP A 50 7.39 -2.86 -1.30
CA ASP A 50 7.39 -3.99 -2.24
C ASP A 50 7.78 -5.30 -1.56
N ALA A 51 8.79 -5.28 -0.68
CA ALA A 51 9.20 -6.44 0.09
C ALA A 51 8.09 -6.95 1.03
N ALA A 52 7.38 -6.03 1.70
CA ALA A 52 6.24 -6.39 2.55
C ALA A 52 5.08 -6.98 1.76
N LEU A 53 4.75 -6.44 0.59
CA LEU A 53 3.69 -6.96 -0.29
C LEU A 53 4.03 -8.35 -0.83
N ARG A 54 5.28 -8.57 -1.23
CA ARG A 54 5.76 -9.89 -1.70
C ARG A 54 5.72 -10.94 -0.60
N ALA A 55 6.07 -10.59 0.64
CA ALA A 55 6.00 -11.51 1.77
C ALA A 55 4.57 -12.02 2.04
N GLU A 56 3.57 -11.21 1.71
CA GLU A 56 2.14 -11.52 1.86
C GLU A 56 1.54 -12.18 0.60
N GLY A 57 2.36 -12.42 -0.43
CA GLY A 57 1.93 -13.04 -1.69
C GLY A 57 1.00 -12.16 -2.53
N VAL A 58 1.07 -10.83 -2.37
CA VAL A 58 0.22 -9.89 -3.12
C VAL A 58 0.87 -9.57 -4.47
N PRO A 59 0.23 -9.90 -5.61
CA PRO A 59 0.75 -9.53 -6.93
C PRO A 59 0.61 -8.03 -7.20
N GLU A 60 1.34 -7.55 -8.22
CA GLU A 60 1.51 -6.16 -8.67
C GLU A 60 0.52 -5.14 -8.08
N THR A 61 1.01 -4.35 -7.14
CA THR A 61 0.23 -3.36 -6.39
C THR A 61 0.55 -1.97 -6.90
N ARG A 62 -0.46 -1.11 -7.07
CA ARG A 62 -0.21 0.25 -7.55
C ARG A 62 0.18 1.14 -6.37
N VAL A 63 1.46 1.45 -6.26
CA VAL A 63 1.95 2.42 -5.27
C VAL A 63 1.63 3.85 -5.75
N VAL A 64 0.99 4.65 -4.91
CA VAL A 64 0.67 6.05 -5.20
C VAL A 64 1.34 6.93 -4.15
N VAL A 65 2.29 7.74 -4.59
CA VAL A 65 2.93 8.72 -3.70
C VAL A 65 1.99 9.90 -3.53
N THR A 66 1.55 10.17 -2.30
CA THR A 66 0.71 11.34 -2.01
C THR A 66 1.53 12.60 -1.75
N GLY A 67 2.84 12.45 -1.53
CA GLY A 67 3.68 13.52 -1.03
C GLY A 67 3.38 13.81 0.44
N GLY A 68 4.13 14.74 1.02
CA GLY A 68 4.06 15.03 2.45
C GLY A 68 2.63 15.40 2.83
N PHE A 69 1.99 14.56 3.65
CA PHE A 69 0.63 14.79 4.11
C PHE A 69 0.64 15.99 5.07
N LYS A 70 0.45 17.20 4.55
CA LYS A 70 0.11 18.36 5.39
C LYS A 70 -1.38 18.28 5.67
N ALA A 71 -1.74 17.71 6.82
CA ALA A 71 -3.05 17.99 7.40
C ALA A 71 -3.13 19.51 7.58
N GLN A 72 -4.07 20.15 6.86
CA GLN A 72 -4.34 21.58 6.96
C GLN A 72 -5.39 21.82 8.05
#